data_AF-A0A1T1B652-F1
#
_entry.id   AF-A0A1T1B652-F1
#
_cell.length_a   1.000
_cell.length_b   1.000
_cell.length_c   1.000
_cell.angle_alpha   90.00
_cell.angle_beta   90.00
_cell.angle_gamma   90.00
#
_symmetry.space_group_name_H-M   'P 1'
#
loop_
_entity.id
_entity.type
_entity.pdbx_description
1 polymer ?
#
loop_
_entity_poly.entity_id
_entity_poly.type
_entity_poly.pdbx_seq_one_letter_code
_entity_poly.pdbx_strand_id
1 'polypeptide(L)'
;MKHDWSPEELAGQFTLTHPERAFLGFKGEAASLSLAALLKTFQPRASFWTIPKGARVVVDFLAQQLAVSPACWAEVDWSTRTARRYRDEVAHFCGFRAFRGWMKPR
;
A
#
# COMPACT_ATOMS: atom_id res chain seq x y z
N MET A 1 -3.46 7.41 -18.11
CA MET A 1 -2.88 8.75 -17.90
C MET A 1 -1.56 8.55 -17.18
N LYS A 2 -0.45 9.06 -17.71
CA LYS A 2 0.83 9.10 -16.98
C LYS A 2 0.65 10.19 -15.92
N HIS A 3 0.47 9.80 -14.65
CA HIS A 3 0.62 10.77 -13.59
C HIS A 3 2.12 11.01 -13.42
N ASP A 4 2.59 12.15 -13.92
CA ASP A 4 3.83 12.75 -13.46
C ASP A 4 3.57 13.21 -12.02
N TRP A 5 3.83 12.33 -11.05
CA TRP A 5 3.75 12.71 -9.65
C TRP A 5 5.04 13.46 -9.32
N SER A 6 4.93 14.72 -8.92
CA SER A 6 6.08 15.48 -8.47
C SER A 6 6.61 14.89 -7.15
N PRO A 7 7.91 14.93 -6.85
CA PRO A 7 8.45 14.44 -5.59
C PRO A 7 7.83 15.13 -4.37
N GLU A 8 7.43 16.39 -4.48
CA GLU A 8 6.71 17.13 -3.44
C GLU A 8 5.29 16.59 -3.22
N GLU A 9 4.56 16.27 -4.28
CA GLU A 9 3.24 15.63 -4.18
C GLU A 9 3.34 14.23 -3.59
N LEU A 10 4.40 13.48 -3.95
CA LEU A 10 4.68 12.18 -3.37
C LEU A 10 4.95 12.30 -1.87
N ALA A 11 5.79 13.25 -1.47
CA ALA A 11 6.06 13.50 -0.06
C ALA A 11 4.80 13.96 0.69
N GLY A 12 3.94 14.80 0.10
CA GLY A 12 2.70 15.23 0.72
C GLY A 12 1.69 14.10 0.93
N GLN A 13 1.55 13.20 -0.05
CA GLN A 13 0.49 12.18 -0.05
C GLN A 13 0.94 10.80 0.46
N PHE A 14 2.21 10.45 0.30
CA PHE A 14 2.74 9.11 0.59
C PHE A 14 3.70 9.06 1.77
N THR A 15 3.90 10.16 2.50
CA THR A 15 4.76 10.14 3.70
C THR A 15 4.15 9.30 4.81
N LEU A 16 4.92 8.30 5.26
CA LEU A 16 4.57 7.44 6.40
C LEU A 16 4.76 8.17 7.73
N THR A 17 3.67 8.28 8.50
CA THR A 17 3.64 8.79 9.86
C THR A 17 4.17 7.77 10.87
N HIS A 18 4.53 8.21 12.07
CA HIS A 18 5.02 7.33 13.15
C HIS A 18 4.11 6.12 13.46
N PRO A 19 2.77 6.26 13.63
CA PRO A 19 1.90 5.11 13.90
C PRO A 19 1.80 4.13 12.72
N GLU A 20 1.84 4.63 11.47
CA GLU A 20 1.86 3.77 10.29
C GLU A 20 3.16 2.95 10.25
N ARG A 21 4.31 3.57 10.53
CA ARG A 21 5.58 2.85 10.62
C ARG A 21 5.58 1.81 11.74
N ALA A 22 4.95 2.08 12.88
CA ALA A 22 4.82 1.10 13.95
C ALA A 22 3.94 -0.10 13.54
N PHE A 23 2.85 0.15 12.78
CA PHE A 23 1.99 -0.89 12.24
C PHE A 23 2.72 -1.76 11.19
N LEU A 24 3.54 -1.14 10.36
CA LEU A 24 4.30 -1.81 9.30
C LEU A 24 5.53 -2.55 9.85
N GLY A 25 6.30 -1.92 10.75
CA GLY A 25 7.58 -2.42 11.24
C GLY A 25 7.53 -3.75 11.98
N PHE A 26 6.36 -4.20 12.40
CA PHE A 26 6.17 -5.54 12.97
C PHE A 26 6.18 -6.66 11.92
N LYS A 27 6.15 -6.32 10.63
CA LYS A 27 6.02 -7.27 9.53
C LYS A 27 7.30 -7.29 8.70
N GLY A 28 7.54 -8.42 8.01
CA GLY A 28 8.71 -8.57 7.14
C GLY A 28 8.73 -7.55 6.01
N GLU A 29 9.89 -7.33 5.40
CA GLU A 29 10.15 -6.24 4.44
C GLU A 29 9.13 -6.17 3.29
N ALA A 30 8.83 -7.32 2.66
CA ALA A 30 7.84 -7.42 1.58
C ALA A 30 6.42 -7.09 2.03
N ALA A 31 6.04 -7.52 3.24
CA ALA A 31 4.72 -7.24 3.81
C ALA A 31 4.58 -5.77 4.17
N SER A 32 5.62 -5.18 4.77
CA SER A 32 5.68 -3.77 5.15
C SER A 32 5.56 -2.86 3.93
N LEU A 33 6.32 -3.13 2.87
CA LEU A 33 6.20 -2.38 1.62
C LEU A 33 4.80 -2.54 0.99
N SER A 34 4.27 -3.76 1.01
CA SER A 34 2.95 -4.08 0.43
C SER A 34 1.81 -3.35 1.13
N LEU A 35 1.81 -3.41 2.46
CA LEU A 35 0.81 -2.75 3.29
C LEU A 35 0.92 -1.23 3.22
N ALA A 36 2.15 -0.68 3.17
CA ALA A 36 2.36 0.76 3.04
C ALA A 36 1.71 1.32 1.78
N ALA A 37 1.93 0.68 0.63
CA ALA A 37 1.36 1.17 -0.63
C ALA A 37 -0.16 1.00 -0.66
N LEU A 38 -0.69 -0.11 -0.13
CA LEU A 38 -2.14 -0.30 0.02
C LEU A 38 -2.75 0.77 0.91
N LEU A 39 -2.12 1.08 2.04
CA LEU A 39 -2.61 2.05 3.01
C LEU A 39 -2.66 3.46 2.41
N LYS A 40 -1.58 3.89 1.76
CA LYS A 40 -1.53 5.21 1.11
C LYS A 40 -2.43 5.34 -0.11
N THR A 41 -2.67 4.25 -0.85
CA THR A 41 -3.65 4.27 -1.95
C THR A 41 -5.09 4.21 -1.46
N PHE A 42 -5.33 3.58 -0.30
CA PHE A 42 -6.67 3.43 0.27
C PHE A 42 -7.17 4.70 0.97
N GLN A 43 -6.34 5.37 1.78
CA GLN A 43 -6.70 6.58 2.53
C GLN A 43 -7.45 7.67 1.71
N PRO A 44 -6.98 8.07 0.50
CA PRO A 44 -7.61 9.16 -0.24
C PRO A 44 -8.88 8.77 -1.02
N ARG A 45 -9.12 7.47 -1.29
CA ARG A 45 -10.21 7.02 -2.18
C ARG A 45 -11.13 5.94 -1.60
N ALA A 46 -10.84 5.44 -0.40
CA ALA A 46 -11.49 4.27 0.19
C ALA A 46 -11.58 3.06 -0.77
N SER A 47 -10.62 2.97 -1.70
CA SER A 47 -10.61 1.98 -2.77
C SER A 47 -9.18 1.59 -3.09
N PHE A 48 -8.92 0.28 -3.11
CA PHE A 48 -7.64 -0.25 -3.53
C PHE A 48 -7.51 -0.06 -5.04
N TRP A 49 -6.51 0.72 -5.47
CA TRP A 49 -6.20 0.77 -6.90
C TRP A 49 -5.86 -0.65 -7.37
N THR A 50 -6.41 -1.04 -8.52
CA THR A 50 -5.82 -2.12 -9.31
C THR A 50 -4.47 -1.58 -9.76
N ILE A 51 -3.44 -1.95 -9.00
CA ILE A 51 -2.06 -1.50 -9.18
C ILE A 51 -1.38 -2.45 -10.17
N PRO A 52 -1.27 -2.07 -11.46
CA PRO A 52 -0.12 -2.57 -12.23
C PRO A 52 0.72 -1.53 -12.98
N LYS A 53 0.32 -0.25 -13.14
CA LYS A 53 1.07 0.67 -14.04
C LYS A 53 1.43 2.06 -13.53
N GLY A 54 0.81 2.56 -12.44
CA GLY A 54 1.11 3.89 -11.89
C GLY A 54 1.89 3.88 -10.57
N ALA A 55 2.12 2.71 -9.97
CA ALA A 55 2.57 2.61 -8.58
C ALA A 55 4.08 2.42 -8.40
N ARG A 56 4.87 2.24 -9.46
CA ARG A 56 6.30 1.96 -9.30
C ARG A 56 7.03 3.10 -8.58
N VAL A 57 6.77 4.35 -8.97
CA VAL A 57 7.33 5.53 -8.30
C VAL A 57 6.91 5.65 -6.84
N VAL A 58 5.65 5.27 -6.53
CA VAL A 58 5.12 5.26 -5.16
C VAL A 58 5.78 4.15 -4.33
N VAL A 59 5.91 2.95 -4.90
CA VAL A 59 6.57 1.80 -4.26
C VAL A 59 8.04 2.10 -4.03
N ASP A 60 8.75 2.68 -5.00
CA ASP A 60 10.15 3.07 -4.87
C ASP A 60 10.32 4.13 -3.77
N PHE A 61 9.43 5.13 -3.71
CA PHE A 61 9.44 6.15 -2.65
C PHE A 61 9.18 5.55 -1.26
N LEU A 62 8.18 4.67 -1.13
CA LEU A 62 7.88 3.99 0.13
C LEU A 62 8.99 3.02 0.55
N ALA A 63 9.63 2.34 -0.41
CA ALA A 63 10.76 1.47 -0.18
C ALA A 63 11.95 2.25 0.40
N GLN A 64 12.23 3.44 -0.15
CA GLN A 64 13.23 4.35 0.41
C GLN A 64 12.87 4.81 1.84
N GLN A 65 11.61 5.14 2.11
CA GLN A 65 11.17 5.55 3.46
C GLN A 65 11.26 4.43 4.49
N LEU A 66 11.06 3.19 4.07
CA LEU A 66 11.10 1.99 4.90
C LEU A 66 12.50 1.34 4.95
N ALA A 67 13.46 1.84 4.15
CA ALA A 67 14.78 1.24 3.94
C ALA A 67 14.71 -0.23 3.49
N VAL A 68 13.75 -0.57 2.64
CA VAL A 68 13.55 -1.92 2.07
C VAL A 68 13.78 -1.94 0.57
N SER A 69 13.98 -3.13 -0.01
CA SER A 69 14.11 -3.27 -1.46
C SER A 69 12.74 -3.16 -2.15
N PRO A 70 12.59 -2.33 -3.20
CA PRO A 70 11.35 -2.29 -3.99
C PRO A 70 11.10 -3.61 -4.74
N ALA A 71 12.11 -4.46 -4.91
CA ALA A 71 11.95 -5.79 -5.48
C ALA A 71 11.01 -6.68 -4.66
N CYS A 72 10.97 -6.49 -3.33
CA CYS A 72 10.10 -7.25 -2.44
C CYS A 72 8.60 -7.07 -2.78
N TRP A 73 8.22 -5.96 -3.42
CA TRP A 73 6.85 -5.77 -3.91
C TRP A 73 6.51 -6.68 -5.10
N ALA A 74 7.47 -6.88 -6.00
CA ALA A 74 7.28 -7.73 -7.19
C ALA A 74 7.19 -9.22 -6.82
N GLU A 75 7.76 -9.60 -5.67
CA GLU A 75 7.67 -10.96 -5.11
C GLU A 75 6.30 -11.25 -4.48
N VAL A 76 5.50 -10.22 -4.17
CA VAL A 76 4.18 -10.42 -3.57
C VAL A 76 3.17 -10.85 -4.62
N ASP A 77 2.61 -12.05 -4.42
CA ASP A 77 1.54 -12.55 -5.26
C ASP A 77 0.19 -11.87 -4.91
N TRP A 78 -0.14 -10.86 -5.71
CA TRP A 78 -1.38 -10.09 -5.61
C TRP A 78 -2.66 -10.85 -5.98
N SER A 79 -2.54 -12.06 -6.56
CA SER A 79 -3.67 -12.91 -6.94
C SER A 79 -4.16 -13.81 -5.80
N THR A 80 -3.35 -13.96 -4.74
CA THR A 80 -3.56 -14.95 -3.69
C THR A 80 -4.30 -14.43 -2.47
N ARG A 81 -4.54 -15.35 -1.52
CA ARG A 81 -5.04 -15.06 -0.16
C ARG A 81 -4.21 -13.99 0.57
N THR A 82 -2.91 -13.88 0.28
CA THR A 82 -2.02 -12.88 0.89
C THR A 82 -2.47 -11.46 0.56
N ALA A 83 -2.82 -11.19 -0.69
CA ALA A 83 -3.34 -9.90 -1.13
C ALA A 83 -4.66 -9.52 -0.43
N ARG A 84 -5.57 -10.49 -0.25
CA ARG A 84 -6.81 -10.28 0.52
C ARG A 84 -6.49 -9.96 1.98
N ARG A 85 -5.61 -10.73 2.61
CA ARG A 85 -5.20 -10.49 4.00
C ARG A 85 -4.63 -9.09 4.18
N TYR A 86 -3.75 -8.63 3.30
CA TYR A 86 -3.18 -7.29 3.40
C TYR A 86 -4.23 -6.19 3.24
N ARG A 87 -5.19 -6.36 2.33
CA ARG A 87 -6.30 -5.41 2.18
C ARG A 87 -7.17 -5.35 3.43
N ASP A 88 -7.49 -6.50 4.03
CA ASP A 88 -8.26 -6.57 5.27
C ASP A 88 -7.52 -5.91 6.44
N GLU A 89 -6.20 -6.14 6.55
CA GLU A 89 -5.36 -5.52 7.58
C GLU A 89 -5.31 -3.99 7.44
N VAL A 90 -5.14 -3.48 6.22
CA VAL A 90 -5.17 -2.03 5.94
C VAL A 90 -6.55 -1.44 6.23
N ALA A 91 -7.62 -2.11 5.81
CA ALA A 91 -8.98 -1.65 6.08
C ALA A 91 -9.22 -1.58 7.60
N HIS A 92 -8.82 -2.62 8.34
CA HIS A 92 -8.92 -2.66 9.79
C HIS A 92 -8.14 -1.54 10.47
N PHE A 93 -6.90 -1.29 10.04
CA PHE A 93 -6.08 -0.20 10.57
C PHE A 93 -6.70 1.18 10.29
N CYS A 94 -7.29 1.37 9.11
CA CYS A 94 -8.02 2.60 8.76
C CYS A 94 -9.38 2.73 9.47
N GLY A 95 -9.75 1.79 10.36
CA GLY A 95 -11.04 1.78 11.07
C GLY A 95 -12.22 1.30 10.21
N PHE A 96 -11.99 0.91 8.96
CA PHE A 96 -13.00 0.26 8.14
C PHE A 96 -13.09 -1.21 8.56
N ARG A 97 -14.14 -1.56 9.28
CA ARG A 97 -14.55 -2.96 9.40
C ARG A 97 -14.79 -3.47 7.98
N ALA A 98 -13.88 -4.28 7.46
CA ALA A 98 -14.05 -4.97 6.20
C ALA A 98 -15.32 -5.85 6.29
N PHE A 99 -16.47 -5.26 6.00
CA PHE A 99 -17.70 -6.02 5.85
C PHE A 99 -17.48 -6.88 4.62
N ARG A 100 -17.64 -8.18 4.80
CA ARG A 100 -17.22 -9.30 3.94
C ARG A 100 -17.79 -9.29 2.50
N GLY A 101 -18.40 -8.18 2.05
CA GLY A 101 -19.02 -7.97 0.75
C GLY A 101 -18.44 -6.83 -0.12
N TRP A 102 -17.37 -6.14 0.31
CA TRP A 102 -16.84 -5.00 -0.47
C TRP A 102 -16.01 -5.39 -1.71
N MET A 103 -15.72 -6.67 -1.90
CA MET A 103 -15.10 -7.19 -3.13
C MET A 103 -16.18 -7.75 -4.06
N LYS A 104 -16.91 -6.88 -4.77
CA LYS A 104 -17.39 -7.25 -6.10
C LYS A 104 -16.30 -6.90 -7.11
N PRO A 105 -15.74 -7.88 -7.84
CA PRO A 105 -15.00 -7.54 -9.05
C PRO A 105 -15.99 -6.86 -10.02
N ARG A 106 -15.63 -5.68 -10.53
CA ARG A 106 -16.26 -5.16 -11.75
C ARG A 106 -15.52 -5.74 -12.94
#